data_AF-A0A016VAU3-F1
#
_entry.id   AF-A0A016VAU3-F1
#
_cell.length_a   1.000
_cell.length_b   1.000
_cell.length_c   1.000
_cell.angle_alpha   90.00
_cell.angle_beta   90.00
_cell.angle_gamma   90.00
#
_symmetry.space_group_name_H-M   'P 1'
#
loop_
_entity.id
_entity.type
_entity.pdbx_description
1 polymer ?
#
loop_
_entity_poly.entity_id
_entity_poly.type
_entity_poly.pdbx_seq_one_letter_code
_entity_poly.pdbx_strand_id
1 'polypeptide(L)' 'MYCHFLIALLLFSVVANAQVVMVPTTTEPKTCEDRQKGYACQHWKNTDGCQNKWLGPHIYCRKTCGYCQTN' A
#
# COMPACT_ATOMS: atom_id res chain seq x y z
N MET A 1 1.51 -22.12 -49.60
CA MET A 1 1.32 -22.43 -48.16
C MET A 1 2.09 -21.46 -47.24
N TYR A 2 2.17 -20.16 -47.55
CA TYR A 2 2.88 -19.14 -46.74
C TYR A 2 1.95 -18.02 -46.22
N CYS A 3 0.80 -17.78 -46.87
CA CYS A 3 -0.17 -16.77 -46.44
C CYS A 3 -0.81 -17.05 -45.08
N HIS A 4 -1.11 -18.32 -44.76
CA HIS A 4 -1.74 -18.67 -43.47
C HIS A 4 -0.80 -18.40 -42.28
N PHE A 5 0.51 -18.54 -42.47
CA PHE A 5 1.51 -18.29 -41.43
C PHE A 5 1.63 -16.79 -41.10
N LEU A 6 1.52 -15.92 -42.12
CA LEU A 6 1.56 -14.47 -41.95
C LEU A 6 0.30 -13.92 -41.26
N ILE A 7 -0.87 -14.50 -41.58
CA ILE A 7 -2.14 -14.10 -40.93
C ILE A 7 -2.13 -14.50 -39.45
N ALA A 8 -1.61 -15.68 -39.11
CA ALA A 8 -1.45 -16.09 -37.72
C ALA A 8 -0.53 -15.13 -36.94
N LEU A 9 0.61 -14.74 -37.52
CA LEU A 9 1.55 -13.79 -36.93
C LEU A 9 0.94 -12.40 -36.67
N LEU A 10 0.08 -11.91 -37.57
CA LEU A 10 -0.59 -10.61 -37.41
C LEU A 10 -1.68 -10.61 -36.32
N LEU A 11 -2.28 -11.77 -36.00
CA LEU A 11 -3.28 -11.87 -34.93
C LEU A 11 -2.65 -11.89 -33.53
N PHE A 12 -1.42 -12.41 -33.39
CA PHE A 12 -0.73 -12.47 -32.09
C PHE A 12 -0.24 -11.10 -31.59
N SER A 13 -0.04 -10.11 -32.47
CA SER A 13 0.50 -8.79 -32.10
C SER A 13 -0.50 -7.85 -31.42
N VAL A 14 -1.80 -8.18 -31.38
CA VAL A 14 -2.85 -7.25 -30.90
C VAL A 14 -2.99 -7.24 -29.37
N VAL A 15 -2.41 -8.22 -28.65
CA VAL A 15 -2.69 -8.40 -27.20
C VAL A 15 -1.61 -7.83 -26.26
N ALA A 16 -0.56 -7.17 -26.79
CA ALA A 16 0.66 -6.95 -26.02
C ALA A 16 0.68 -5.71 -25.09
N ASN A 17 -0.26 -4.76 -25.18
CA ASN A 17 -0.02 -3.41 -24.62
C ASN A 17 -1.05 -2.90 -23.61
N ALA A 18 -1.80 -3.76 -22.93
CA ALA A 18 -2.60 -3.34 -21.77
C ALA A 18 -1.70 -3.25 -20.53
N GLN A 19 -0.93 -2.16 -20.43
CA GLN A 19 -0.16 -1.83 -19.23
C GLN A 19 -1.10 -1.32 -18.14
N VAL A 20 -1.44 -2.18 -17.17
CA VAL A 20 -2.15 -1.78 -15.95
C VAL A 20 -1.18 -0.97 -15.09
N VAL A 21 -1.26 0.36 -15.20
CA VAL A 21 -0.58 1.25 -14.27
C VAL A 21 -1.28 1.12 -12.93
N MET A 22 -0.73 0.27 -12.07
CA MET A 22 -1.10 0.22 -10.66
C MET A 22 -0.61 1.54 -10.05
N VAL A 23 -1.44 2.56 -10.00
CA VAL A 23 -1.16 3.75 -9.20
C VAL A 23 -1.29 3.31 -7.74
N PRO A 24 -0.21 3.27 -6.94
CA PRO A 24 -0.36 3.00 -5.53
C PRO A 24 -1.09 4.20 -4.94
N THR A 25 -2.38 4.04 -4.66
CA THR A 25 -3.15 4.99 -3.87
C THR A 25 -2.71 4.85 -2.42
N THR A 26 -1.47 5.25 -2.13
CA THR A 26 -1.01 5.45 -0.76
C THR A 26 -1.62 6.76 -0.29
N THR A 27 -2.91 6.72 0.09
CA THR A 27 -3.53 7.84 0.79
C THR A 27 -2.94 7.88 2.18
N GLU A 28 -1.71 8.38 2.29
CA GLU A 28 -1.14 8.65 3.59
C GLU A 28 -2.02 9.72 4.27
N PRO A 29 -2.51 9.50 5.49
CA PRO A 29 -3.41 10.45 6.13
C PRO A 29 -2.68 11.78 6.33
N LYS A 30 -3.28 12.87 5.82
CA LYS A 30 -2.75 14.25 5.86
C LYS A 30 -2.40 14.74 7.27
N THR A 31 -3.04 14.18 8.29
CA THR A 31 -2.86 14.53 9.70
C THR A 31 -2.03 13.48 10.42
N CYS A 32 -1.07 13.94 11.22
CA CYS A 32 -0.31 13.09 12.13
C CYS A 32 -1.01 13.01 13.48
N GLU A 33 -1.91 12.05 13.61
CA GLU A 33 -2.70 11.83 14.83
C GLU A 33 -2.90 10.33 15.10
N ASP A 34 -3.18 10.03 16.37
CA ASP A 34 -3.60 8.69 16.77
C ASP A 34 -5.11 8.56 16.54
N ARG A 35 -5.52 7.50 15.85
CA ARG A 35 -6.94 7.18 15.63
C ARG A 35 -7.54 6.40 16.79
N GLN A 36 -6.70 5.74 17.57
CA GLN A 36 -7.11 4.96 18.72
C GLN A 36 -7.01 5.79 20.01
N LYS A 37 -7.79 5.40 21.03
CA LYS A 37 -7.75 6.05 22.36
C LYS A 37 -6.33 6.05 22.94
N GLY A 38 -5.95 7.16 23.59
CA GLY A 38 -4.60 7.38 24.11
C GLY A 38 -4.06 6.25 24.99
N TYR A 39 -4.88 5.64 25.86
CA TYR A 39 -4.44 4.54 26.71
C TYR A 39 -3.97 3.32 25.91
N ALA A 40 -4.62 3.01 24.79
CA ALA A 40 -4.27 1.85 23.98
C ALA A 40 -2.96 2.10 23.24
N CYS A 41 -2.78 3.29 22.66
CA CYS A 41 -1.52 3.66 22.02
C CYS A 41 -0.36 3.74 23.02
N GLN A 42 -0.59 4.22 24.24
CA GLN A 42 0.41 4.18 25.31
C GLN A 42 0.75 2.74 25.72
N HIS A 43 -0.24 1.86 25.82
CA HIS A 43 0.01 0.44 26.06
C HIS A 43 0.88 -0.18 24.95
N TRP A 44 0.57 0.11 23.67
CA TRP A 44 1.38 -0.31 22.53
C TRP A 44 2.83 0.17 22.61
N LYS A 45 3.03 1.44 23.02
CA LYS A 45 4.37 2.01 23.21
C LYS A 45 5.12 1.35 24.36
N ASN A 46 4.46 1.08 25.48
CA ASN A 46 5.09 0.53 26.68
C ASN A 46 5.39 -0.96 26.59
N THR A 47 4.75 -1.67 25.65
CA THR A 47 4.91 -3.12 25.45
C THR A 47 5.70 -3.48 24.19
N ASP A 48 6.41 -2.51 23.61
CA ASP A 48 7.13 -2.63 22.32
C ASP A 48 6.25 -3.07 21.14
N GLY A 49 4.93 -3.08 21.31
CA GLY A 49 4.00 -3.53 20.28
C GLY A 49 3.79 -2.51 19.16
N CYS A 50 4.42 -1.33 19.23
CA CYS A 50 4.52 -0.43 18.08
C CYS A 50 5.12 -1.14 16.85
N GLN A 51 6.00 -2.14 17.00
CA GLN A 51 6.54 -2.88 15.86
C GLN A 51 5.63 -4.01 15.35
N ASN A 52 4.47 -4.23 15.97
CA ASN A 52 3.59 -5.34 15.64
C ASN A 52 2.88 -5.13 14.30
N LYS A 53 3.36 -5.79 13.25
CA LYS A 53 2.80 -5.69 11.90
C LYS A 53 1.37 -6.21 11.78
N TRP A 54 0.94 -7.12 12.65
CA TRP A 54 -0.38 -7.76 12.59
C TRP A 54 -1.50 -6.87 13.11
N LEU A 55 -1.19 -5.94 14.02
CA LEU A 55 -2.19 -5.15 14.75
C LEU A 55 -2.32 -3.71 14.24
N GLY A 56 -1.57 -3.35 13.21
CA GLY A 56 -1.69 -2.06 12.52
C GLY A 56 -1.39 -0.80 13.38
N PRO A 57 -0.41 -0.78 14.30
CA PRO A 57 -0.05 0.43 15.05
C PRO A 57 0.39 1.57 14.13
N HIS A 58 0.93 1.26 12.94
CA HIS A 58 1.24 2.21 11.87
C HIS A 58 0.01 2.90 11.24
N ILE A 59 -1.21 2.43 11.54
CA ILE A 59 -2.46 3.06 11.11
C ILE A 59 -3.13 3.77 12.28
N TYR A 60 -3.18 3.11 13.44
CA TYR A 60 -4.00 3.54 14.56
C TYR A 60 -3.29 4.41 15.60
N CYS A 61 -1.98 4.23 15.76
CA CYS A 61 -1.16 4.90 16.77
C CYS A 61 0.03 5.60 16.13
N ARG A 62 -0.20 6.24 14.97
CA ARG A 62 0.85 6.82 14.14
C ARG A 62 1.70 7.84 14.90
N LYS A 63 1.08 8.72 15.66
CA LYS A 63 1.78 9.77 16.42
C LYS A 63 2.49 9.17 17.63
N THR A 64 1.80 8.34 18.42
CA THR A 64 2.39 7.74 19.62
C THR A 64 3.55 6.79 19.31
N CYS A 65 3.45 6.01 18.24
CA CYS A 65 4.49 5.09 17.79
C CYS A 65 5.53 5.72 16.84
N GLY A 66 5.42 7.03 16.55
CA GLY A 66 6.42 7.75 15.76
C GLY A 66 6.42 7.45 14.25
N TYR A 67 5.32 6.92 13.70
CA TYR A 67 5.14 6.69 12.26
C TYR A 67 4.83 7.97 11.47
N CYS A 68 4.60 9.08 12.16
CA CYS A 68 4.45 10.39 11.54
C CYS A 68 5.00 11.46 12.47
N GLN A 69 5.33 12.62 11.91
CA GLN A 69 5.72 13.81 12.65
C GLN A 69 4.74 14.94 12.31
N THR A 70 4.29 15.68 13.33
CA THR A 70 3.67 16.99 13.13
C THR A 70 4.81 17.97 12.85
N ASN A 71 4.97 18.33 11.58
CA ASN A 71 5.89 19.38 11.13
C ASN A 71 5.46 20.74 11.67
#